data_AF-A0A3B4GZE7-F1
#
_entry.id   AF-A0A3B4GZE7-F1
#
_cell.length_a   1.000
_cell.length_b   1.000
_cell.length_c   1.000
_cell.angle_alpha   90.00
_cell.angle_beta   90.00
_cell.angle_gamma   90.00
#
_symmetry.space_group_name_H-M   'P 1'
#
loop_
_entity.id
_entity.type
_entity.pdbx_description
1 polymer ?
#
loop_
_entity_poly.entity_id
_entity_poly.type
_entity_poly.pdbx_seq_one_letter_code
_entity_poly.pdbx_strand_id
1 'polypeptide(L)'
;MCEQKREREQKRKLQHFLGDLALLGSLQGFKYFQPWLRGKEELLLTVVNEDLVSFCRETGGFRCGGMSRNFLLALQVCMKLINHWSSFCSHREACIEEHLLPASPSEREIAVPEVNCTLFLLAGYVKYGRPYAWIRSNHERLVNIGGTDSMVKDTPMKLKSIADWQTRATRVWDVVSELVCLCTVPSPSNPFALDMRYIKSLPLAERFLVTGALLNFLEMYVVYVVEEVKPLRRLHVHSLLELQRLRESSGSAAVHGSSAEV
;
A
#
# COMPACT_ATOMS: atom_id res chain seq x y z
N MET A 1 25.59 -10.23 27.36
CA MET A 1 25.00 -8.89 27.64
C MET A 1 24.66 -8.12 26.35
N CYS A 2 25.54 -8.04 25.34
CA CYS A 2 25.24 -7.32 24.09
C CYS A 2 24.16 -7.98 23.19
N GLU A 3 24.11 -9.30 23.10
CA GLU A 3 23.14 -10.00 22.23
C GLU A 3 21.70 -9.87 22.71
N GLN A 4 21.45 -10.08 24.01
CA GLN A 4 20.12 -9.89 24.61
C GLN A 4 19.59 -8.46 24.43
N LYS A 5 20.47 -7.46 24.44
CA LYS A 5 20.09 -6.06 24.19
C LYS A 5 19.65 -5.86 22.74
N ARG A 6 20.39 -6.43 21.77
CA ARG A 6 20.06 -6.37 20.33
C ARG A 6 18.76 -7.10 20.02
N GLU A 7 18.55 -8.27 20.61
CA GLU A 7 17.33 -9.07 20.42
C GLU A 7 16.09 -8.33 20.95
N ARG A 8 16.19 -7.69 22.12
CA ARG A 8 15.11 -6.86 22.68
C ARG A 8 14.79 -5.66 21.79
N GLU A 9 15.82 -5.02 21.24
CA GLU A 9 15.65 -3.88 20.33
C GLU A 9 14.98 -4.30 19.01
N GLN A 10 15.39 -5.44 18.44
CA GLN A 10 14.75 -6.01 17.25
C GLN A 10 13.29 -6.36 17.50
N LYS A 11 12.97 -6.98 18.65
CA LYS A 11 11.59 -7.26 19.05
C LYS A 11 10.75 -5.99 19.16
N ARG A 12 11.27 -4.94 19.82
CA ARG A 12 10.57 -3.66 19.94
C ARG A 12 10.34 -3.01 18.58
N LYS A 13 11.34 -3.06 17.70
CA LYS A 13 11.25 -2.52 16.34
C LYS A 13 10.20 -3.26 15.52
N LEU A 14 10.17 -4.58 15.60
CA LEU A 14 9.16 -5.41 14.93
C LEU A 14 7.77 -5.12 15.48
N GLN A 15 7.60 -4.95 16.80
CA GLN A 15 6.32 -4.57 17.40
C GLN A 15 5.81 -3.23 16.87
N HIS A 16 6.67 -2.23 16.71
CA HIS A 16 6.28 -0.97 16.08
C HIS A 16 5.82 -1.18 14.63
N PHE A 17 6.56 -1.98 13.85
CA PHE A 17 6.18 -2.32 12.48
C PHE A 17 4.82 -3.03 12.40
N LEU A 18 4.54 -3.96 13.31
CA LEU A 18 3.23 -4.64 13.39
C LEU A 18 2.11 -3.67 13.77
N GLY A 19 2.38 -2.71 14.65
CA GLY A 19 1.44 -1.63 14.96
C GLY A 19 1.12 -0.76 13.75
N ASP A 20 2.15 -0.38 12.97
CA ASP A 20 1.97 0.36 11.72
C ASP A 20 1.20 -0.44 10.66
N LEU A 21 1.42 -1.76 10.63
CA LEU A 21 0.77 -2.67 9.69
C LEU A 21 -0.74 -2.76 9.99
N ALA A 22 -1.10 -2.87 11.27
CA ALA A 22 -2.49 -2.81 11.71
C ALA A 22 -3.12 -1.44 11.44
N LEU A 23 -2.40 -0.34 11.68
CA LEU A 23 -2.87 1.00 11.38
C LEU A 23 -3.17 1.15 9.88
N LEU A 24 -2.20 0.84 9.02
CA LEU A 24 -2.38 0.94 7.57
C LEU A 24 -3.49 0.03 7.06
N GLY A 25 -3.57 -1.20 7.57
CA GLY A 25 -4.59 -2.18 7.20
C GLY A 25 -6.02 -1.79 7.57
N SER A 26 -6.20 -0.80 8.45
CA SER A 26 -7.51 -0.23 8.81
C SER A 26 -7.95 0.95 7.92
N LEU A 27 -7.06 1.42 7.04
CA LEU A 27 -7.30 2.58 6.19
C LEU A 27 -7.81 2.18 4.81
N GLN A 28 -8.56 3.07 4.20
CA GLN A 28 -9.10 2.92 2.85
C GLN A 28 -9.14 4.27 2.14
N GLY A 29 -9.25 4.26 0.81
CA GLY A 29 -9.34 5.47 -0.01
C GLY A 29 -8.01 5.96 -0.58
N PHE A 30 -6.99 5.11 -0.66
CA PHE A 30 -5.79 5.39 -1.44
C PHE A 30 -6.04 5.12 -2.92
N LYS A 31 -5.38 5.92 -3.77
CA LYS A 31 -5.53 5.83 -5.24
C LYS A 31 -4.77 4.64 -5.84
N TYR A 32 -3.56 4.39 -5.34
CA TYR A 32 -2.63 3.45 -5.98
C TYR A 32 -2.60 2.07 -5.35
N PHE A 33 -3.17 1.90 -4.17
CA PHE A 33 -3.16 0.62 -3.49
C PHE A 33 -4.35 0.49 -2.56
N GLN A 34 -4.65 -0.75 -2.19
CA GLN A 34 -5.66 -1.09 -1.21
C GLN A 34 -5.04 -2.06 -0.20
N PRO A 35 -4.91 -1.66 1.07
CA PRO A 35 -4.46 -2.56 2.13
C PRO A 35 -5.64 -3.38 2.67
N TRP A 36 -5.38 -4.63 3.05
CA TRP A 36 -6.33 -5.49 3.74
C TRP A 36 -5.63 -6.27 4.84
N LEU A 37 -6.01 -6.00 6.10
CA LEU A 37 -5.43 -6.66 7.26
C LEU A 37 -5.91 -8.11 7.33
N ARG A 38 -5.01 -9.05 7.05
CA ARG A 38 -5.33 -10.49 7.07
C ARG A 38 -5.19 -11.08 8.46
N GLY A 39 -4.21 -10.62 9.23
CA GLY A 39 -3.93 -11.12 10.57
C GLY A 39 -3.08 -10.15 11.37
N LYS A 40 -2.67 -10.55 12.57
CA LYS A 40 -1.85 -9.70 13.46
C LYS A 40 -0.45 -9.42 12.90
N GLU A 41 0.04 -10.29 12.02
CA GLU A 41 1.39 -10.21 11.45
C GLU A 41 1.39 -10.10 9.92
N GLU A 42 0.21 -10.04 9.28
CA GLU A 42 0.04 -10.18 7.83
C GLU A 42 -0.91 -9.13 7.26
N LEU A 43 -0.49 -8.48 6.18
CA LEU A 43 -1.24 -7.52 5.39
C LEU A 43 -1.21 -7.95 3.92
N LEU A 44 -2.38 -8.06 3.30
CA LEU A 44 -2.47 -8.09 1.84
C LEU A 44 -2.48 -6.66 1.30
N LEU A 45 -1.72 -6.42 0.24
CA LEU A 45 -1.61 -5.13 -0.41
C LEU A 45 -1.86 -5.30 -1.90
N THR A 46 -3.02 -4.84 -2.36
CA THR A 46 -3.33 -4.77 -3.79
C THR A 46 -2.79 -3.45 -4.33
N VAL A 47 -1.91 -3.48 -5.32
CA VAL A 47 -1.32 -2.27 -5.92
C VAL A 47 -1.76 -2.18 -7.37
N VAL A 48 -2.25 -1.02 -7.79
CA VAL A 48 -2.64 -0.79 -9.18
C VAL A 48 -1.41 -0.78 -10.07
N ASN A 49 -1.57 -1.32 -11.26
CA ASN A 49 -0.55 -1.35 -12.27
C ASN A 49 -0.82 -0.30 -13.35
N GLU A 50 -0.31 0.90 -13.16
CA GLU A 50 -0.37 1.96 -14.17
C GLU A 50 0.94 1.98 -14.97
N ASP A 51 1.02 1.19 -16.04
CA ASP A 51 2.16 1.24 -16.97
C ASP A 51 1.78 2.00 -18.24
N LEU A 52 2.58 3.02 -18.59
CA LEU A 52 2.58 3.59 -19.94
C LEU A 52 2.83 2.53 -21.04
N VAL A 53 3.46 1.41 -20.71
CA VAL A 53 3.71 0.30 -21.63
C VAL A 53 2.41 -0.37 -22.07
N SER A 54 1.41 -0.48 -21.18
CA SER A 54 0.06 -0.96 -21.51
C SER A 54 -0.59 -0.05 -22.56
N PHE A 55 -0.45 1.27 -22.39
CA PHE A 55 -0.97 2.27 -23.33
C PHE A 55 -0.34 2.13 -24.72
N CYS A 56 0.99 1.93 -24.82
CA CYS A 56 1.67 1.73 -26.09
C CYS A 56 1.39 0.37 -26.75
N ARG A 57 1.00 -0.65 -25.97
CA ARG A 57 0.73 -2.00 -26.47
C ARG A 57 -0.74 -2.18 -26.90
N GLU A 58 -1.68 -1.49 -26.26
CA GLU A 58 -3.09 -1.45 -26.67
C GLU A 58 -3.33 -0.51 -27.86
N THR A 59 -2.57 0.58 -27.98
CA THR A 59 -2.59 1.44 -29.18
C THR A 59 -1.58 0.95 -30.20
N GLY A 60 -1.91 -0.15 -30.88
CA GLY A 60 -1.08 -0.71 -31.95
C GLY A 60 -0.51 0.37 -32.88
N GLY A 61 0.79 0.64 -32.72
CA GLY A 61 1.60 1.35 -33.70
C GLY A 61 1.22 2.80 -34.03
N PHE A 62 0.75 3.62 -33.08
CA PHE A 62 0.71 5.08 -33.32
C PHE A 62 2.11 5.70 -33.14
N ARG A 63 2.68 6.22 -34.22
CA ARG A 63 3.86 7.10 -34.17
C ARG A 63 3.47 8.42 -33.50
N CYS A 64 3.48 8.47 -32.18
CA CYS A 64 3.35 9.73 -31.44
C CYS A 64 4.69 10.48 -31.43
N GLY A 65 4.92 11.27 -32.47
CA GLY A 65 5.86 12.38 -32.40
C GLY A 65 5.35 13.40 -31.40
N GLY A 66 6.07 13.60 -30.29
CA GLY A 66 5.72 14.62 -29.28
C GLY A 66 5.86 14.20 -27.83
N MET A 67 6.67 13.20 -27.50
CA MET A 67 6.97 12.90 -26.10
C MET A 67 7.93 13.95 -25.52
N SER A 68 7.54 14.64 -24.44
CA SER A 68 8.43 15.59 -23.73
C SER A 68 9.71 14.89 -23.26
N ARG A 69 10.87 15.57 -23.33
CA ARG A 69 12.16 15.04 -22.85
C ARG A 69 12.09 14.52 -21.41
N ASN A 70 11.29 15.18 -20.55
CA ASN A 70 11.09 14.78 -19.15
C ASN A 70 10.40 13.41 -19.03
N PHE A 71 9.53 13.07 -19.98
CA PHE A 71 8.81 11.79 -20.02
C PHE A 71 9.73 10.65 -20.46
N LEU A 72 10.57 10.87 -21.47
CA LEU A 72 11.58 9.90 -21.91
C LEU A 72 12.62 9.64 -20.82
N LEU A 73 13.04 10.69 -20.09
CA LEU A 73 13.92 10.53 -18.93
C LEU A 73 13.25 9.74 -17.79
N ALA A 74 11.99 9.99 -17.48
CA ALA A 74 11.27 9.26 -16.44
C ALA A 74 11.17 7.75 -16.76
N LEU A 75 10.86 7.40 -18.03
CA LEU A 75 10.89 6.03 -18.53
C LEU A 75 12.29 5.41 -18.46
N GLN A 76 13.34 6.13 -18.87
CA GLN A 76 14.72 5.65 -18.79
C GLN A 76 15.20 5.44 -17.34
N VAL A 77 14.79 6.31 -16.41
CA VAL A 77 15.11 6.17 -14.98
C VAL A 77 14.35 4.98 -14.38
N CYS A 78 13.05 4.83 -14.67
CA CYS A 78 12.25 3.68 -14.20
C CYS A 78 12.82 2.36 -14.75
N MET A 79 13.10 2.28 -16.06
CA MET A 79 13.73 1.09 -16.65
C MET A 79 15.11 0.81 -16.06
N LYS A 80 15.92 1.84 -15.74
CA LYS A 80 17.20 1.64 -15.04
C LYS A 80 17.02 1.13 -13.61
N LEU A 81 16.02 1.58 -12.87
CA LEU A 81 15.73 1.08 -11.52
C LEU A 81 15.24 -0.38 -11.55
N ILE A 82 14.36 -0.72 -12.49
CA ILE A 82 13.87 -2.09 -12.73
C ILE A 82 15.00 -3.02 -13.21
N ASN A 83 15.90 -2.55 -14.08
CA ASN A 83 17.04 -3.33 -14.57
C ASN A 83 18.16 -3.46 -13.52
N HIS A 84 18.43 -2.41 -12.75
CA HIS A 84 19.38 -2.47 -11.62
C HIS A 84 18.88 -3.44 -10.55
N TRP A 85 17.57 -3.46 -10.30
CA TRP A 85 16.90 -4.46 -9.46
C TRP A 85 17.08 -5.89 -9.98
N SER A 86 16.81 -6.11 -11.28
CA SER A 86 16.96 -7.43 -11.92
C SER A 86 18.41 -7.94 -11.87
N SER A 87 19.39 -7.04 -12.03
CA SER A 87 20.82 -7.33 -11.91
C SER A 87 21.25 -7.62 -10.47
N PHE A 88 20.74 -6.86 -9.50
CA PHE A 88 20.99 -7.08 -8.07
C PHE A 88 20.44 -8.44 -7.58
N CYS A 89 19.33 -8.91 -8.16
CA CYS A 89 18.78 -10.24 -7.87
C CYS A 89 19.67 -11.40 -8.36
N SER A 90 20.60 -11.18 -9.30
CA SER A 90 21.50 -12.22 -9.83
C SER A 90 22.77 -12.44 -9.00
N HIS A 91 23.05 -11.63 -7.96
CA HIS A 91 24.12 -11.93 -7.01
C HIS A 91 23.61 -12.87 -5.91
N ARG A 92 23.85 -14.15 -6.16
CA ARG A 92 23.56 -15.28 -5.28
C ARG A 92 24.64 -15.36 -4.21
N GLU A 93 24.51 -14.61 -3.13
CA GLU A 93 25.26 -14.84 -1.89
C GLU A 93 24.45 -15.73 -0.95
N ALA A 94 24.99 -16.92 -0.71
CA ALA A 94 24.42 -17.94 0.17
C ALA A 94 24.53 -17.46 1.62
N CYS A 95 23.42 -16.98 2.19
CA CYS A 95 23.30 -16.79 3.63
C CYS A 95 21.92 -17.25 4.09
N ILE A 96 21.86 -18.52 4.52
CA ILE A 96 20.80 -19.16 5.31
C ILE A 96 19.38 -18.76 4.86
N GLU A 97 19.03 -19.15 3.63
CA GLU A 97 17.70 -18.99 3.03
C GLU A 97 17.00 -20.36 2.96
N GLU A 98 17.24 -21.23 3.95
CA GLU A 98 16.53 -22.51 4.05
C GLU A 98 15.10 -22.28 4.55
N HIS A 99 14.17 -22.33 3.60
CA HIS A 99 12.77 -22.68 3.79
C HIS A 99 11.99 -21.78 4.75
N LEU A 100 11.83 -20.50 4.37
CA LEU A 100 10.70 -19.71 4.88
C LEU A 100 9.43 -20.31 4.28
N LEU A 101 8.76 -21.20 5.02
CA LEU A 101 7.51 -21.79 4.59
C LEU A 101 6.50 -20.65 4.36
N PRO A 102 5.91 -20.53 3.16
CA PRO A 102 4.80 -19.63 2.93
C PRO A 102 3.63 -20.16 3.75
N ALA A 103 3.15 -19.38 4.70
CA ALA A 103 1.79 -19.56 5.21
C ALA A 103 0.80 -19.01 4.15
N SER A 104 0.66 -19.72 3.03
CA SER A 104 -0.40 -19.45 2.05
C SER A 104 -1.79 -19.71 2.67
N PRO A 105 -2.86 -19.03 2.22
CA PRO A 105 -3.77 -19.75 1.33
C PRO A 105 -3.97 -19.16 -0.07
N SER A 106 -4.62 -20.01 -0.86
CA SER A 106 -4.92 -20.01 -2.29
C SER A 106 -5.53 -18.76 -2.92
N GLU A 107 -5.28 -18.57 -4.22
CA GLU A 107 -5.96 -17.65 -5.17
C GLU A 107 -7.50 -17.53 -4.99
N ARG A 108 -8.14 -18.51 -4.34
CA ARG A 108 -9.59 -18.63 -4.15
C ARG A 108 -10.18 -17.75 -3.06
N GLU A 109 -9.37 -17.21 -2.15
CA GLU A 109 -9.83 -16.34 -1.05
C GLU A 109 -9.68 -14.84 -1.37
N ILE A 110 -9.11 -14.52 -2.53
CA ILE A 110 -8.84 -13.16 -2.97
C ILE A 110 -10.01 -12.71 -3.85
N ALA A 111 -10.72 -11.66 -3.43
CA ALA A 111 -11.71 -11.01 -4.27
C ALA A 111 -11.05 -10.58 -5.59
N VAL A 112 -11.55 -11.16 -6.69
CA VAL A 112 -11.28 -10.92 -8.11
C VAL A 112 -10.00 -10.12 -8.41
N PRO A 113 -8.93 -10.74 -8.95
CA PRO A 113 -7.81 -9.98 -9.47
C PRO A 113 -8.31 -9.18 -10.68
N GLU A 114 -8.59 -7.89 -10.47
CA GLU A 114 -8.68 -6.95 -11.57
C GLU A 114 -7.37 -7.07 -12.36
N VAL A 115 -7.47 -7.30 -13.68
CA VAL A 115 -6.35 -7.57 -14.59
C VAL A 115 -5.23 -6.51 -14.54
N ASN A 116 -5.51 -5.37 -13.90
CA ASN A 116 -4.63 -4.23 -13.75
C ASN A 116 -4.04 -4.08 -12.33
N CYS A 117 -4.08 -5.08 -11.45
CA CYS A 117 -3.57 -4.97 -10.08
C CYS A 117 -2.63 -6.12 -9.70
N THR A 118 -1.56 -5.83 -8.96
CA THR A 118 -0.62 -6.80 -8.41
C THR A 118 -0.86 -6.94 -6.91
N LEU A 119 -1.05 -8.17 -6.45
CA LEU A 119 -1.27 -8.48 -5.04
C LEU A 119 0.05 -8.86 -4.38
N PHE A 120 0.33 -8.25 -3.24
CA PHE A 120 1.46 -8.58 -2.38
C PHE A 120 0.98 -9.06 -1.01
N LEU A 121 1.75 -9.96 -0.39
CA LEU A 121 1.65 -10.28 1.03
C LEU A 121 2.82 -9.61 1.74
N LEU A 122 2.55 -8.69 2.65
CA LEU A 122 3.53 -8.11 3.56
C LEU A 122 3.35 -8.76 4.93
N ALA A 123 4.42 -9.32 5.49
CA ALA A 123 4.37 -9.93 6.82
C ALA A 123 5.59 -9.62 7.68
N GLY A 124 5.37 -9.58 8.99
CA GLY A 124 6.39 -9.33 10.01
C GLY A 124 6.41 -10.41 11.08
N TYR A 125 6.64 -11.67 10.71
CA TYR A 125 6.60 -12.77 11.66
C TYR A 125 7.70 -12.65 12.72
N VAL A 126 7.32 -12.78 14.00
CA VAL A 126 8.25 -12.78 15.13
C VAL A 126 9.37 -13.80 14.97
N LYS A 127 9.08 -14.97 14.38
CA LYS A 127 10.07 -16.04 14.12
C LYS A 127 11.27 -15.54 13.31
N TYR A 128 11.06 -14.60 12.39
CA TYR A 128 12.12 -14.13 11.49
C TYR A 128 12.73 -12.78 11.91
N GLY A 129 12.09 -12.05 12.83
CA GLY A 129 12.64 -10.82 13.41
C GLY A 129 12.75 -9.62 12.45
N ARG A 130 12.21 -9.72 11.23
CA ARG A 130 12.20 -8.67 10.20
C ARG A 130 11.01 -8.82 9.25
N PRO A 131 10.60 -7.75 8.56
CA PRO A 131 9.53 -7.83 7.58
C PRO A 131 9.98 -8.52 6.28
N TYR A 132 9.01 -9.07 5.56
CA TYR A 132 9.16 -9.67 4.24
C TYR A 132 7.93 -9.37 3.38
N ALA A 133 8.14 -9.28 2.07
CA ALA A 133 7.07 -9.12 1.10
C ALA A 133 7.11 -10.25 0.07
N TRP A 134 5.96 -10.77 -0.35
CA TRP A 134 5.85 -11.78 -1.42
C TRP A 134 4.88 -11.31 -2.49
N ILE A 135 5.13 -11.72 -3.73
CA ILE A 135 4.20 -11.53 -4.84
C ILE A 135 3.16 -12.66 -4.81
N ARG A 136 1.88 -12.32 -4.91
CA ARG A 136 0.76 -13.28 -4.90
C ARG A 136 -0.03 -13.29 -6.21
N SER A 137 0.08 -12.25 -7.04
CA SER A 137 -0.44 -12.23 -8.43
C SER A 137 0.52 -11.50 -9.37
N ASN A 138 0.33 -11.65 -10.69
CA ASN A 138 1.09 -10.96 -11.75
C ASN A 138 2.63 -11.07 -11.63
N HIS A 139 3.11 -12.22 -11.16
CA HIS A 139 4.54 -12.53 -10.97
C HIS A 139 5.40 -12.25 -12.21
N GLU A 140 4.85 -12.50 -13.40
CA GLU A 140 5.50 -12.31 -14.69
C GLU A 140 5.85 -10.85 -15.04
N ARG A 141 5.22 -9.86 -14.37
CA ARG A 141 5.48 -8.44 -14.64
C ARG A 141 6.72 -7.91 -13.92
N LEU A 142 6.98 -8.44 -12.73
CA LEU A 142 8.03 -7.94 -11.84
C LEU A 142 9.25 -8.86 -11.80
N VAL A 143 9.10 -10.10 -12.30
CA VAL A 143 10.15 -11.09 -12.35
C VAL A 143 10.22 -11.67 -13.76
N ASN A 144 11.28 -11.30 -14.50
CA ASN A 144 11.58 -11.88 -15.82
C ASN A 144 12.07 -13.33 -15.65
N ILE A 145 11.17 -14.27 -15.38
CA ILE A 145 11.50 -15.69 -15.42
C ILE A 145 10.48 -16.39 -16.32
N GLY A 146 10.89 -16.59 -17.58
CA GLY A 146 10.32 -17.65 -18.40
C GLY A 146 10.67 -18.99 -17.75
N GLY A 147 9.71 -19.56 -17.04
CA GLY A 147 9.89 -20.86 -16.39
C GLY A 147 8.76 -21.13 -15.41
N THR A 148 7.96 -22.14 -15.72
CA THR A 148 6.87 -22.70 -14.90
C THR A 148 7.40 -23.37 -13.63
N ASP A 149 8.09 -22.65 -12.75
CA ASP A 149 8.53 -23.18 -11.45
C ASP A 149 7.74 -22.55 -10.31
N SER A 150 6.85 -23.36 -9.74
CA SER A 150 6.02 -23.05 -8.55
C SER A 150 6.83 -22.52 -7.36
N MET A 151 8.15 -22.79 -7.32
CA MET A 151 9.06 -22.38 -6.24
C MET A 151 9.37 -20.87 -6.21
N VAL A 152 9.19 -20.16 -7.34
CA VAL A 152 9.48 -18.71 -7.41
C VAL A 152 8.44 -17.89 -6.62
N LYS A 153 7.20 -18.37 -6.51
CA LYS A 153 6.10 -17.70 -5.78
C LYS A 153 6.33 -17.62 -4.27
N ASP A 154 7.23 -18.45 -3.74
CA ASP A 154 7.50 -18.60 -2.31
C ASP A 154 8.75 -17.85 -1.84
N THR A 155 9.47 -17.25 -2.79
CA THR A 155 10.66 -16.45 -2.48
C THR A 155 10.24 -15.03 -2.14
N PRO A 156 10.65 -14.49 -0.97
CA PRO A 156 10.35 -13.10 -0.62
C PRO A 156 11.10 -12.14 -1.56
N MET A 157 10.48 -11.00 -1.83
CA MET A 157 11.08 -9.90 -2.59
C MET A 157 12.25 -9.28 -1.80
N LYS A 158 13.32 -8.93 -2.51
CA LYS A 158 14.53 -8.33 -1.93
C LYS A 158 14.45 -6.80 -1.84
N LEU A 159 13.38 -6.25 -1.26
CA LEU A 159 13.12 -4.80 -1.28
C LEU A 159 14.22 -4.01 -0.56
N LYS A 160 14.59 -2.84 -1.07
CA LYS A 160 15.62 -1.98 -0.46
C LYS A 160 15.21 -1.52 0.93
N SER A 161 13.95 -1.13 1.10
CA SER A 161 13.36 -0.77 2.40
C SER A 161 13.55 -1.88 3.44
N ILE A 162 13.36 -3.14 3.03
CA ILE A 162 13.53 -4.32 3.88
C ILE A 162 15.02 -4.65 4.10
N ALA A 163 15.86 -4.52 3.08
CA ALA A 163 17.31 -4.73 3.21
C ALA A 163 17.95 -3.73 4.20
N ASP A 164 17.46 -2.49 4.21
CA ASP A 164 17.87 -1.44 5.15
C ASP A 164 17.23 -1.59 6.54
N TRP A 165 16.44 -2.64 6.81
CA TRP A 165 15.76 -2.85 8.10
C TRP A 165 16.72 -2.86 9.29
N GLN A 166 17.96 -3.27 9.15
CA GLN A 166 18.90 -3.35 10.27
C GLN A 166 19.57 -2.00 10.54
N THR A 167 19.69 -1.15 9.52
CA THR A 167 20.50 0.07 9.55
C THR A 167 19.65 1.34 9.63
N ARG A 168 18.42 1.31 9.12
CA ARG A 168 17.48 2.44 9.09
C ARG A 168 16.22 2.15 9.89
N ALA A 169 15.52 3.19 10.31
CA ALA A 169 14.21 3.07 10.95
C ALA A 169 13.10 2.82 9.90
N THR A 170 13.23 1.77 9.08
CA THR A 170 12.23 1.38 8.08
C THR A 170 10.88 1.14 8.76
N ARG A 171 9.84 1.73 8.19
CA ARG A 171 8.44 1.58 8.59
C ARG A 171 7.65 0.90 7.47
N VAL A 172 6.41 0.51 7.76
CA VAL A 172 5.53 -0.18 6.78
C VAL A 172 5.33 0.64 5.51
N TRP A 173 5.15 1.95 5.66
CA TRP A 173 4.92 2.85 4.54
C TRP A 173 6.13 3.04 3.62
N ASP A 174 7.36 2.83 4.09
CA ASP A 174 8.54 2.84 3.21
C ASP A 174 8.49 1.66 2.24
N VAL A 175 8.08 0.50 2.76
CA VAL A 175 7.89 -0.74 1.97
C VAL A 175 6.76 -0.56 0.97
N VAL A 176 5.62 -0.01 1.41
CA VAL A 176 4.46 0.25 0.53
C VAL A 176 4.79 1.27 -0.56
N SER A 177 5.51 2.34 -0.21
CA SER A 177 5.97 3.33 -1.18
C SER A 177 6.84 2.69 -2.27
N GLU A 178 7.76 1.83 -1.87
CA GLU A 178 8.62 1.10 -2.80
C GLU A 178 7.79 0.20 -3.73
N LEU A 179 6.85 -0.57 -3.17
CA LEU A 179 5.95 -1.45 -3.94
C LEU A 179 5.07 -0.67 -4.94
N VAL A 180 4.51 0.47 -4.53
CA VAL A 180 3.74 1.34 -5.43
C VAL A 180 4.60 1.85 -6.57
N CYS A 181 5.80 2.37 -6.27
CA CYS A 181 6.73 2.87 -7.28
C CYS A 181 7.20 1.77 -8.26
N LEU A 182 7.23 0.51 -7.84
CA LEU A 182 7.55 -0.63 -8.70
C LEU A 182 6.42 -0.99 -9.66
N CYS A 183 5.15 -0.77 -9.28
CA CYS A 183 3.98 -1.13 -10.08
C CYS A 183 3.45 0.00 -10.96
N THR A 184 4.03 1.20 -10.88
CA THR A 184 3.53 2.39 -11.58
C THR A 184 4.65 3.06 -12.37
N VAL A 185 4.40 3.29 -13.66
CA VAL A 185 5.33 3.90 -14.60
C VAL A 185 4.64 5.04 -15.37
N PRO A 186 5.02 6.30 -15.11
CA PRO A 186 6.08 6.73 -14.21
C PRO A 186 5.68 6.57 -12.73
N SER A 187 6.66 6.38 -11.86
CA SER A 187 6.40 6.32 -10.42
C SER A 187 5.73 7.63 -9.94
N PRO A 188 4.68 7.55 -9.11
CA PRO A 188 3.90 8.72 -8.72
C PRO A 188 4.71 9.61 -7.79
N SER A 189 4.52 10.92 -7.92
CA SER A 189 5.10 11.91 -6.99
C SER A 189 4.64 11.69 -5.55
N ASN A 190 3.41 11.19 -5.37
CA ASN A 190 2.85 10.83 -4.07
C ASN A 190 2.26 9.40 -4.12
N PRO A 191 2.98 8.39 -3.63
CA PRO A 191 2.49 7.01 -3.55
C PRO A 191 1.25 6.82 -2.67
N PHE A 192 0.99 7.78 -1.77
CA PHE A 192 -0.16 7.79 -0.84
C PHE A 192 -1.24 8.79 -1.26
N ALA A 193 -1.30 9.15 -2.55
CA ALA A 193 -2.38 9.99 -3.06
C ALA A 193 -3.74 9.34 -2.77
N LEU A 194 -4.72 10.17 -2.44
CA LEU A 194 -6.06 9.70 -2.07
C LEU A 194 -7.00 9.69 -3.28
N ASP A 195 -7.88 8.69 -3.33
CA ASP A 195 -9.02 8.72 -4.24
C ASP A 195 -10.14 9.58 -3.62
N MET A 196 -10.06 10.88 -3.86
CA MET A 196 -11.07 11.82 -3.39
C MET A 196 -12.45 11.60 -4.03
N ARG A 197 -12.56 10.87 -5.15
CA ARG A 197 -13.87 10.53 -5.74
C ARG A 197 -14.52 9.43 -4.92
N TYR A 198 -13.78 8.36 -4.63
CA TYR A 198 -14.21 7.29 -3.74
C TYR A 198 -14.60 7.82 -2.36
N ILE A 199 -13.74 8.61 -1.72
CA ILE A 199 -13.99 9.12 -0.37
C ILE A 199 -15.28 9.97 -0.35
N LYS A 200 -15.53 10.77 -1.40
CA LYS A 200 -16.76 11.58 -1.50
C LYS A 200 -18.01 10.75 -1.80
N SER A 201 -17.90 9.57 -2.40
CA SER A 201 -19.05 8.71 -2.66
C SER A 201 -19.48 7.89 -1.45
N LEU A 202 -18.63 7.78 -0.41
CA LEU A 202 -18.97 7.06 0.81
C LEU A 202 -20.20 7.67 1.53
N PRO A 203 -21.02 6.85 2.21
CA PRO A 203 -22.06 7.32 3.11
C PRO A 203 -21.51 8.30 4.15
N LEU A 204 -22.32 9.25 4.59
CA LEU A 204 -21.85 10.38 5.39
C LEU A 204 -21.10 9.97 6.67
N ALA A 205 -21.61 8.98 7.41
CA ALA A 205 -20.97 8.47 8.63
C ALA A 205 -19.59 7.84 8.34
N GLU A 206 -19.51 7.00 7.30
CA GLU A 206 -18.27 6.37 6.86
C GLU A 206 -17.28 7.39 6.34
N ARG A 207 -17.74 8.36 5.54
CA ARG A 207 -16.92 9.46 5.03
C ARG A 207 -16.28 10.25 6.17
N PHE A 208 -17.03 10.59 7.20
CA PHE A 208 -16.50 11.27 8.38
C PHE A 208 -15.41 10.44 9.08
N LEU A 209 -15.65 9.15 9.31
CA LEU A 209 -14.69 8.25 9.95
C LEU A 209 -13.42 8.06 9.11
N VAL A 210 -13.58 7.75 7.82
CA VAL A 210 -12.46 7.51 6.88
C VAL A 210 -11.61 8.77 6.75
N THR A 211 -12.22 9.94 6.55
CA THR A 211 -11.47 11.20 6.44
C THR A 211 -10.70 11.52 7.72
N GLY A 212 -11.27 11.26 8.90
CA GLY A 212 -10.58 11.45 10.18
C GLY A 212 -9.40 10.49 10.36
N ALA A 213 -9.59 9.21 10.05
CA ALA A 213 -8.54 8.19 10.13
C ALA A 213 -7.38 8.49 9.16
N LEU A 214 -7.71 8.86 7.92
CA LEU A 214 -6.73 9.26 6.90
C LEU A 214 -5.97 10.53 7.30
N LEU A 215 -6.64 11.53 7.88
CA LEU A 215 -5.96 12.74 8.37
C LEU A 215 -4.94 12.39 9.45
N ASN A 216 -5.35 11.61 10.46
CA ASN A 216 -4.46 11.19 11.53
C ASN A 216 -3.25 10.41 10.99
N PHE A 217 -3.47 9.52 10.02
CA PHE A 217 -2.39 8.79 9.36
C PHE A 217 -1.45 9.71 8.58
N LEU A 218 -1.98 10.59 7.72
CA LEU A 218 -1.18 11.46 6.86
C LEU A 218 -0.42 12.54 7.66
N GLU A 219 -1.01 13.04 8.74
CA GLU A 219 -0.35 14.01 9.64
C GLU A 219 0.75 13.35 10.46
N MET A 220 0.56 12.10 10.89
CA MET A 220 1.61 11.31 11.55
C MET A 220 2.76 10.98 10.60
N TYR A 221 2.45 10.78 9.31
CA TYR A 221 3.39 10.24 8.36
C TYR A 221 4.22 11.30 7.61
N VAL A 222 3.75 12.55 7.43
CA VAL A 222 4.28 13.31 6.29
C VAL A 222 4.66 14.80 6.43
N VAL A 223 5.97 15.04 6.22
CA VAL A 223 6.62 16.33 5.85
C VAL A 223 6.46 16.70 4.34
N TYR A 224 6.05 15.75 3.48
CA TYR A 224 5.95 15.80 2.01
C TYR A 224 4.55 15.68 1.32
N VAL A 225 3.41 15.59 2.03
CA VAL A 225 2.04 15.31 1.49
C VAL A 225 1.06 16.40 1.94
N VAL A 226 1.60 17.60 2.19
CA VAL A 226 0.84 18.79 2.63
C VAL A 226 -0.34 19.10 1.69
N GLU A 227 -0.19 18.79 0.40
CA GLU A 227 -1.19 19.09 -0.63
C GLU A 227 -2.47 18.24 -0.49
N GLU A 228 -2.40 17.00 0.02
CA GLU A 228 -3.58 16.13 0.20
C GLU A 228 -4.32 16.43 1.51
N VAL A 229 -3.60 16.89 2.53
CA VAL A 229 -4.17 17.13 3.88
C VAL A 229 -5.20 18.26 3.83
N LYS A 230 -4.97 19.33 3.06
CA LYS A 230 -5.87 20.49 3.01
C LYS A 230 -7.26 20.15 2.45
N PRO A 231 -7.41 19.54 1.24
CA PRO A 231 -8.72 19.12 0.74
C PRO A 231 -9.40 18.09 1.65
N LEU A 232 -8.64 17.13 2.19
CA LEU A 232 -9.18 16.10 3.08
C LEU A 232 -9.72 16.69 4.38
N ARG A 233 -9.00 17.63 5.00
CA ARG A 233 -9.42 18.32 6.22
C ARG A 233 -10.71 19.11 6.00
N ARG A 234 -10.82 19.82 4.88
CA ARG A 234 -12.06 20.53 4.52
C ARG A 234 -13.24 19.56 4.39
N LEU A 235 -13.03 18.41 3.75
CA LEU A 235 -14.07 17.39 3.61
C LEU A 235 -14.47 16.81 4.98
N HIS A 236 -13.51 16.51 5.85
CA HIS A 236 -13.78 15.98 7.19
C HIS A 236 -14.65 16.94 8.02
N VAL A 237 -14.28 18.23 8.05
CA VAL A 237 -15.04 19.25 8.78
C VAL A 237 -16.44 19.42 8.19
N HIS A 238 -16.58 19.41 6.86
CA HIS A 238 -17.90 19.45 6.22
C HIS A 238 -18.77 18.27 6.63
N SER A 239 -18.23 17.04 6.56
CA SER A 239 -18.96 15.84 6.97
C SER A 239 -19.35 15.85 8.45
N LEU A 240 -18.50 16.38 9.33
CA LEU A 240 -18.83 16.57 10.74
C LEU A 240 -20.02 17.50 10.95
N LEU A 241 -20.01 18.68 10.30
CA LEU A 241 -21.08 19.66 10.40
C LEU A 241 -22.41 19.11 9.87
N GLU A 242 -22.36 18.34 8.79
CA GLU A 242 -23.55 17.71 8.20
C GLU A 242 -24.14 16.63 9.12
N LEU A 243 -23.29 15.81 9.77
CA LEU A 243 -23.73 14.84 10.78
C LEU A 243 -24.37 15.51 12.00
N GLN A 244 -23.81 16.64 12.45
CA GLN A 244 -24.37 17.40 13.58
C GLN A 244 -25.78 17.91 13.25
N ARG A 245 -25.97 18.49 12.06
CA ARG A 245 -27.29 18.98 11.60
C ARG A 245 -28.33 17.86 11.51
N LEU A 246 -27.95 16.68 11.00
CA LEU A 246 -28.87 15.54 10.92
C LEU A 246 -29.25 14.99 12.30
N ARG A 247 -28.32 15.02 13.26
CA ARG A 247 -28.62 14.65 14.66
C ARG A 247 -29.59 15.65 15.28
N GLU A 248 -29.38 16.95 15.07
CA GLU A 248 -30.24 18.01 15.59
C GLU A 248 -31.66 17.95 14.99
N SER A 249 -31.79 17.70 13.67
CA SER A 249 -33.11 17.57 13.03
C SER A 249 -33.86 16.32 13.50
N SER A 250 -33.17 15.20 13.68
CA SER A 250 -33.76 13.96 14.21
C SER A 250 -34.19 14.10 15.68
N GLY A 251 -33.41 14.84 16.49
CA GLY A 251 -33.76 15.13 17.88
C GLY A 251 -34.96 16.06 18.03
N SER A 252 -35.10 17.06 17.13
CA SER A 252 -36.23 18.00 17.16
C SER A 252 -37.56 17.35 16.72
N ALA A 253 -37.51 16.39 15.78
CA ALA A 253 -38.67 15.62 15.35
C ALA A 253 -39.22 14.67 16.45
N ALA A 254 -38.34 14.08 17.26
CA ALA A 254 -38.74 13.21 18.37
C ALA A 254 -39.45 13.97 19.51
N VAL A 255 -39.12 15.26 19.72
CA VAL A 255 -39.76 16.09 20.76
C VAL A 255 -41.18 16.52 20.38
N HIS A 256 -41.49 16.62 19.08
CA HIS A 256 -42.85 17.00 18.62
C HIS A 256 -43.81 15.81 18.46
N GLY A 257 -43.33 14.57 18.53
CA GLY A 257 -44.15 13.35 18.42
C GLY A 257 -44.76 12.85 19.73
N SER A 258 -44.45 13.46 20.87
CA SER A 258 -44.88 12.98 22.21
C SER A 258 -46.08 13.73 22.81
N SER A 259 -46.68 14.71 22.11
CA SER A 259 -47.79 15.53 22.64
C SER A 259 -49.17 15.16 22.06
N ALA A 260 -49.33 13.96 21.50
CA ALA A 260 -50.59 13.59 20.86
C ALA A 260 -51.02 12.13 21.13
N GLU A 261 -51.00 11.66 22.37
CA GLU A 261 -51.88 10.56 22.80
C GLU A 261 -52.34 10.77 24.26
N VAL A 262 -53.65 11.07 24.37
CA VAL A 262 -54.61 10.92 25.49
C VAL A 262 -54.39 11.71 26.78
#